data_AF-A0A518B9W3-F1
#
_entry.id   AF-A0A518B9W3-F1
#
_cell.length_a   1.000
_cell.length_b   1.000
_cell.length_c   1.000
_cell.angle_alpha   90.00
_cell.angle_beta   90.00
_cell.angle_gamma   90.00
#
_symmetry.space_group_name_H-M   'P 1'
#
loop_
_entity.id
_entity.type
_entity.pdbx_description
1 polymer ?
#
loop_
_entity_poly.entity_id
_entity_poly.type
_entity_poly.pdbx_seq_one_letter_code
_entity_poly.pdbx_strand_id
1 'polypeptide(L)'
;MSEGEEELPEELPSESEYVRRAKEEESRKEEERKKAAAEVIDWAIRYCETCIQHNRTRYLVMMTITMIVLLVAIAGLMALGYLSCVYGDTTVKGVVDQKSSEPAFGFKAEYWVGLGFVSFFVFAISILMSLCRSCLNEISKYEYFAIGFMRIKITAEAYNQLFQEEARDALTGGAFIVPQKTGLFSRGKVESPLPGHPASDVVTSILNKILDKVSVDVRG
;
A
#
# COMPACT_ATOMS: atom_id res chain seq x y z
N MET A 1 32.27 -84.09 -2.96
CA MET A 1 32.80 -83.10 -3.92
C MET A 1 31.60 -82.61 -4.70
N SER A 2 31.03 -81.48 -4.27
CA SER A 2 29.95 -80.81 -5.01
C SER A 2 30.58 -79.77 -5.92
N GLU A 3 30.18 -79.81 -7.18
CA GLU A 3 30.51 -78.84 -8.20
C GLU A 3 29.93 -77.47 -7.81
N GLY A 4 30.80 -76.47 -7.69
CA GLY A 4 30.40 -75.08 -7.56
C GLY A 4 30.34 -74.49 -8.95
N GLU A 5 29.13 -74.28 -9.46
CA GLU A 5 28.89 -73.49 -10.67
C GLU A 5 29.35 -72.05 -10.40
N GLU A 6 30.35 -71.63 -11.17
CA GLU A 6 30.90 -70.28 -11.17
C GLU A 6 29.96 -69.42 -12.04
N GLU A 7 29.06 -68.68 -11.41
CA GLU A 7 28.14 -67.76 -12.09
C GLU A 7 28.94 -66.66 -12.81
N LEU A 8 28.80 -66.65 -14.14
CA LEU A 8 29.39 -65.71 -15.08
C LEU A 8 28.92 -64.27 -14.77
N PRO A 9 29.81 -63.27 -14.76
CA PRO A 9 29.45 -61.91 -14.37
C PRO A 9 28.46 -61.27 -15.36
N GLU A 10 27.41 -60.70 -14.77
CA GLU A 10 26.40 -59.80 -15.30
C GLU A 10 26.94 -58.91 -16.44
N GLU A 11 26.32 -59.01 -17.63
CA GLU A 11 26.66 -58.19 -18.80
C GLU A 11 26.69 -56.70 -18.44
N LEU A 12 27.84 -56.05 -18.63
CA LEU A 12 28.00 -54.61 -18.46
C LEU A 12 27.00 -53.88 -19.37
N PRO A 13 26.16 -52.98 -18.82
CA PRO A 13 25.15 -52.29 -19.62
C PRO A 13 25.81 -51.53 -20.76
N SER A 14 25.21 -51.61 -21.96
CA SER A 14 25.75 -50.94 -23.14
C SER A 14 25.88 -49.42 -22.90
N GLU A 15 26.91 -48.79 -23.47
CA GLU A 15 27.19 -47.35 -23.35
C GLU A 15 25.96 -46.46 -23.65
N SER A 16 25.06 -46.95 -24.52
CA SER A 16 23.81 -46.29 -24.87
C SER A 16 22.79 -46.19 -23.72
N GLU A 17 22.81 -47.16 -22.81
CA GLU A 17 21.88 -47.26 -21.68
C GLU A 17 22.30 -46.30 -20.55
N TYR A 18 23.61 -46.16 -20.34
CA TYR A 18 24.18 -45.17 -19.42
C TYR A 18 23.83 -43.73 -19.83
N VAL A 19 23.96 -43.40 -21.11
CA VAL A 19 23.60 -42.07 -21.64
C VAL A 19 22.10 -41.79 -21.50
N ARG A 20 21.25 -42.82 -21.67
CA ARG A 20 19.80 -42.68 -21.50
C ARG A 20 19.42 -42.41 -20.05
N ARG A 21 20.00 -43.17 -19.10
CA ARG A 21 19.79 -42.95 -17.66
C ARG A 21 20.28 -41.58 -17.21
N ALA A 22 21.44 -41.12 -17.70
CA ALA A 22 21.95 -39.79 -17.40
C ALA A 22 21.00 -38.67 -17.87
N LYS A 23 20.44 -38.78 -19.09
CA LYS A 23 19.43 -37.83 -19.61
C LYS A 23 18.13 -37.85 -18.82
N GLU A 24 17.66 -39.03 -18.43
CA GLU A 24 16.45 -39.17 -17.59
C GLU A 24 16.67 -38.59 -16.18
N GLU A 25 17.88 -38.72 -15.63
CA GLU A 25 18.22 -38.15 -14.32
C GLU A 25 18.36 -36.62 -14.37
N GLU A 26 18.94 -36.07 -15.45
CA GLU A 26 19.00 -34.62 -15.68
C GLU A 26 17.62 -34.00 -15.84
N SER A 27 16.73 -34.61 -16.61
CA SER A 27 15.36 -34.10 -16.81
C SER A 27 14.56 -34.13 -15.52
N ARG A 28 14.72 -35.18 -14.69
CA ARG A 28 14.10 -35.27 -13.37
C ARG A 28 14.59 -34.17 -12.41
N LYS A 29 15.89 -33.93 -12.37
CA LYS A 29 16.49 -32.84 -11.56
C LYS A 29 16.00 -31.46 -12.03
N GLU A 30 15.83 -31.27 -13.33
CA GLU A 30 15.28 -30.03 -13.89
C GLU A 30 13.81 -29.83 -13.48
N GLU A 31 13.01 -30.88 -13.52
CA GLU A 31 11.60 -30.83 -13.11
C GLU A 31 11.44 -30.55 -11.61
N GLU A 32 12.28 -31.14 -10.76
CA GLU A 32 12.33 -30.85 -9.32
C GLU A 32 12.70 -29.38 -9.05
N ARG A 33 13.66 -28.82 -9.79
CA ARG A 33 14.01 -27.40 -9.69
C ARG A 33 12.87 -26.49 -10.09
N LYS A 34 12.12 -26.82 -11.15
CA LYS A 34 10.93 -26.07 -11.58
C LYS A 34 9.82 -26.10 -10.52
N LYS A 35 9.57 -27.27 -9.91
CA LYS A 35 8.59 -27.41 -8.83
C LYS A 35 8.98 -26.59 -7.60
N ALA A 36 10.26 -26.66 -7.19
CA ALA A 36 10.77 -25.86 -6.08
C ALA A 36 10.65 -24.35 -6.36
N ALA A 37 10.96 -23.90 -7.58
CA ALA A 37 10.82 -22.50 -7.96
C ALA A 37 9.36 -22.02 -7.93
N ALA A 38 8.42 -22.83 -8.41
CA ALA A 38 6.99 -22.52 -8.37
C ALA A 38 6.48 -22.41 -6.92
N GLU A 39 6.91 -23.31 -6.04
CA GLU A 39 6.55 -23.27 -4.61
C GLU A 39 7.05 -21.99 -3.92
N VAL A 40 8.28 -21.57 -4.22
CA VAL A 40 8.84 -20.32 -3.67
C VAL A 40 8.07 -19.09 -4.14
N ILE A 41 7.65 -19.05 -5.42
CA ILE A 41 6.85 -17.94 -5.96
C ILE A 41 5.47 -17.91 -5.29
N ASP A 42 4.81 -19.07 -5.13
CA ASP A 42 3.51 -19.16 -4.46
C ASP A 42 3.59 -18.79 -2.97
N TRP A 43 4.70 -19.11 -2.31
CA TRP A 43 4.97 -18.64 -0.95
C TRP A 43 5.14 -17.12 -0.91
N ALA A 44 5.89 -16.53 -1.84
CA ALA A 44 6.10 -15.09 -1.92
C ALA A 44 4.79 -14.31 -2.17
N ILE A 45 3.91 -14.82 -3.04
CA ILE A 45 2.59 -14.22 -3.30
C ILE A 45 1.74 -14.24 -2.02
N ARG A 46 1.63 -15.41 -1.36
CA ARG A 46 0.87 -15.54 -0.11
C ARG A 46 1.42 -14.67 1.02
N TYR A 47 2.74 -14.52 1.09
CA TYR A 47 3.39 -13.61 2.03
C TYR A 47 2.98 -12.16 1.76
N CYS A 48 3.03 -11.71 0.50
CA CYS A 48 2.60 -10.36 0.13
C CYS A 48 1.13 -10.11 0.45
N GLU A 49 0.23 -11.06 0.14
CA GLU A 49 -1.19 -10.97 0.48
C GLU A 49 -1.43 -10.85 1.99
N THR A 50 -0.69 -11.63 2.79
CA THR A 50 -0.76 -11.58 4.25
C THR A 50 -0.33 -10.20 4.77
N CYS A 51 0.78 -9.66 4.25
CA CYS A 51 1.24 -8.31 4.58
C CYS A 51 0.22 -7.23 4.18
N ILE A 52 -0.41 -7.36 3.01
CA ILE A 52 -1.47 -6.44 2.55
C ILE A 52 -2.66 -6.47 3.51
N GLN A 53 -3.15 -7.66 3.88
CA GLN A 53 -4.27 -7.81 4.80
C GLN A 53 -3.96 -7.23 6.19
N HIS A 54 -2.76 -7.48 6.70
CA HIS A 54 -2.31 -6.93 7.97
C HIS A 54 -2.27 -5.39 7.94
N ASN A 55 -1.67 -4.81 6.90
CA ASN A 55 -1.57 -3.35 6.76
C ASN A 55 -2.94 -2.70 6.48
N ARG A 56 -3.83 -3.36 5.74
CA ARG A 56 -5.22 -2.91 5.53
C ARG A 56 -6.00 -2.90 6.84
N THR A 57 -5.80 -3.89 7.70
CA THR A 57 -6.41 -3.94 9.03
C THR A 57 -5.91 -2.80 9.91
N ARG A 58 -4.58 -2.55 9.94
CA ARG A 58 -3.98 -1.41 10.65
C ARG A 58 -4.51 -0.07 10.13
N TYR A 59 -4.65 0.08 8.82
CA TYR A 59 -5.23 1.27 8.21
C TYR A 59 -6.69 1.48 8.64
N LEU A 60 -7.52 0.43 8.61
CA LEU A 60 -8.91 0.52 9.07
C LEU A 60 -9.00 0.94 10.54
N VAL A 61 -8.17 0.37 11.41
CA VAL A 61 -8.09 0.76 12.82
C VAL A 61 -7.65 2.21 13.00
N MET A 62 -6.65 2.68 12.24
CA MET A 62 -6.24 4.09 12.29
C MET A 62 -7.37 5.02 11.82
N MET A 63 -8.09 4.65 10.76
CA MET A 63 -9.24 5.41 10.26
C MET A 63 -10.36 5.47 11.29
N THR A 64 -10.70 4.37 11.97
CA THR A 64 -11.73 4.41 13.02
C THR A 64 -11.31 5.31 14.19
N ILE A 65 -10.03 5.27 14.59
CA ILE A 65 -9.49 6.20 15.60
C ILE A 65 -9.61 7.66 15.14
N THR A 66 -9.24 7.98 13.89
CA THR A 66 -9.39 9.35 13.37
C THR A 66 -10.84 9.84 13.40
N MET A 67 -11.79 8.97 13.04
CA MET A 67 -13.22 9.31 13.07
C MET A 67 -13.72 9.58 14.49
N ILE A 68 -13.29 8.77 15.47
CA ILE A 68 -13.63 8.99 16.88
C ILE A 68 -13.05 10.32 17.38
N VAL A 69 -11.78 10.60 17.10
CA VAL A 69 -11.14 11.87 17.49
C VAL A 69 -11.86 13.07 16.87
N LEU A 70 -12.26 12.97 15.60
CA LEU A 70 -13.02 14.01 14.91
C LEU A 70 -14.40 14.24 15.56
N LEU A 71 -15.13 13.17 15.89
CA LEU A 71 -16.42 13.27 16.57
C LEU A 71 -16.30 13.92 17.95
N VAL A 72 -15.27 13.55 18.72
CA VAL A 72 -14.98 14.18 20.02
C VAL A 72 -14.64 15.67 19.86
N ALA A 73 -13.86 16.03 18.83
CA ALA A 73 -13.54 17.42 18.53
C ALA A 73 -14.82 18.25 18.24
N ILE A 74 -15.71 17.72 17.40
CA ILE A 74 -16.98 18.37 17.03
C ILE A 74 -17.88 18.50 18.26
N ALA A 75 -18.02 17.45 19.07
CA ALA A 75 -18.80 17.49 20.30
C ALA A 75 -18.24 18.52 21.30
N GLY A 76 -16.92 18.59 21.44
CA GLY A 76 -16.25 19.59 22.28
C GLY A 76 -16.50 21.02 21.80
N LEU A 77 -16.41 21.28 20.49
CA LEU A 77 -16.72 22.58 19.91
C LEU A 77 -18.19 22.97 20.11
N MET A 78 -19.12 22.03 19.93
CA MET A 78 -20.55 22.26 20.19
C MET A 78 -20.78 22.60 21.66
N ALA A 79 -20.18 21.85 22.60
CA ALA A 79 -20.30 22.11 24.04
C ALA A 79 -19.76 23.50 24.44
N LEU A 80 -18.62 23.90 23.89
CA LEU A 80 -18.07 25.25 24.09
C LEU A 80 -19.00 26.34 23.54
N GLY A 81 -19.62 26.11 22.38
CA GLY A 81 -20.64 27.01 21.82
C GLY A 81 -21.87 27.15 22.71
N TYR A 82 -22.40 26.03 23.22
CA TYR A 82 -23.52 26.04 24.17
C TYR A 82 -23.19 26.79 25.46
N LEU A 83 -21.99 26.56 26.03
CA LEU A 83 -21.55 27.25 27.24
C LEU A 83 -21.48 28.77 27.01
N SER A 84 -20.98 29.19 25.84
CA SER A 84 -20.87 30.61 25.48
C SER A 84 -22.25 31.28 25.37
N CYS A 85 -23.25 30.60 24.83
CA CYS A 85 -24.63 31.11 24.78
C CYS A 85 -25.27 31.24 26.17
N VAL A 86 -25.08 30.25 27.05
CA VAL A 86 -25.68 30.24 28.39
C VAL A 86 -25.05 31.28 29.31
N TYR A 87 -23.72 31.43 29.29
CA TYR A 87 -23.03 32.43 30.11
C TYR A 87 -23.18 33.85 29.57
N GLY A 88 -23.31 34.02 28.25
CA GLY A 88 -23.55 35.32 27.61
C GLY A 88 -24.83 36.02 28.11
N ASP A 89 -25.88 35.26 28.42
CA ASP A 89 -27.16 35.82 28.89
C ASP A 89 -27.16 36.24 30.38
N THR A 90 -26.21 35.73 31.20
CA THR A 90 -26.19 36.05 32.64
C THR A 90 -25.46 37.35 32.99
N THR A 91 -24.70 37.94 32.06
CA THR A 91 -23.92 39.17 32.32
C THR A 91 -24.65 40.48 32.00
N VAL A 92 -25.90 40.43 31.51
CA VAL A 92 -26.66 41.66 31.14
C VAL A 92 -27.62 42.15 32.25
N LYS A 93 -27.74 41.47 33.40
CA LYS A 93 -28.72 41.87 34.44
C LYS A 93 -28.19 42.25 35.82
N GLY A 94 -26.88 42.40 36.01
CA GLY A 94 -26.40 43.00 37.24
C GLY A 94 -24.88 43.09 37.31
N VAL A 95 -24.36 44.28 37.06
CA VAL A 95 -23.30 44.98 37.81
C VAL A 95 -22.86 46.15 36.93
N VAL A 96 -23.36 47.31 37.33
CA VAL A 96 -22.82 48.61 36.94
C VAL A 96 -21.45 48.78 37.62
N ASP A 97 -20.53 49.37 36.87
CA ASP A 97 -19.23 49.96 37.25
C ASP A 97 -18.08 49.05 37.70
N GLN A 98 -17.22 48.73 36.72
CA GLN A 98 -15.78 48.82 36.97
C GLN A 98 -15.04 49.33 35.73
N LYS A 99 -14.82 50.64 35.70
CA LYS A 99 -13.92 51.34 34.80
C LYS A 99 -12.48 51.04 35.22
N SER A 100 -11.80 50.10 34.55
CA SER A 100 -10.33 50.02 34.61
C SER A 100 -9.76 49.72 33.23
N SER A 101 -8.83 50.57 32.81
CA SER A 101 -8.13 50.65 31.53
C SER A 101 -7.91 49.32 30.79
N GLU A 102 -8.49 49.19 29.61
CA GLU A 102 -8.17 48.16 28.65
C GLU A 102 -6.84 48.50 27.93
N PRO A 103 -5.84 47.60 27.87
CA PRO A 103 -4.83 47.67 26.82
C PRO A 103 -5.49 47.34 25.47
N ALA A 104 -5.14 48.08 24.42
CA ALA A 104 -5.73 48.05 23.07
C ALA A 104 -5.60 46.71 22.28
N PHE A 105 -5.28 45.62 22.95
CA PHE A 105 -5.27 44.24 22.43
C PHE A 105 -5.97 43.31 23.43
N GLY A 106 -7.22 43.64 23.80
CA GLY A 106 -8.05 42.87 24.71
C GLY A 106 -8.67 41.63 24.05
N PHE A 107 -7.85 40.66 23.61
CA PHE A 107 -8.38 39.33 23.32
C PHE A 107 -8.82 38.68 24.63
N LYS A 108 -10.13 38.58 24.87
CA LYS A 108 -10.70 37.91 26.06
C LYS A 108 -10.06 36.52 26.24
N ALA A 109 -9.74 36.15 27.47
CA ALA A 109 -9.09 34.88 27.83
C ALA A 109 -9.82 33.64 27.24
N GLU A 110 -11.12 33.75 27.02
CA GLU A 110 -11.99 32.74 26.40
C GLU A 110 -11.54 32.34 24.98
N TYR A 111 -11.02 33.29 24.19
CA TYR A 111 -10.53 32.99 22.82
C TYR A 111 -9.24 32.18 22.83
N TRP A 112 -8.36 32.38 23.81
CA TRP A 112 -7.10 31.66 23.92
C TRP A 112 -7.32 30.18 24.25
N VAL A 113 -8.33 29.87 25.07
CA VAL A 113 -8.71 28.49 25.40
C VAL A 113 -9.27 27.77 24.17
N GLY A 114 -10.17 28.42 23.41
CA GLY A 114 -10.71 27.87 22.17
C GLY A 114 -9.64 27.67 21.08
N LEU A 115 -8.77 28.67 20.89
CA LEU A 115 -7.65 28.59 19.95
C LEU A 115 -6.68 27.45 20.32
N GLY A 116 -6.36 27.33 21.61
CA GLY A 116 -5.52 26.25 22.15
C GLY A 116 -6.12 24.87 21.86
N PHE A 117 -7.42 24.69 22.12
CA PHE A 117 -8.14 23.45 21.82
C PHE A 117 -8.08 23.11 20.33
N VAL A 118 -8.43 24.05 19.44
CA VAL A 118 -8.39 23.83 17.98
C VAL A 118 -6.97 23.48 17.52
N SER A 119 -5.95 24.21 18.01
CA SER A 119 -4.55 23.97 17.63
C SER A 119 -4.08 22.55 18.01
N PHE A 120 -4.49 22.06 19.18
CA PHE A 120 -4.18 20.71 19.65
C PHE A 120 -4.82 19.64 18.75
N PHE A 121 -6.08 19.81 18.37
CA PHE A 121 -6.75 18.88 17.47
C PHE A 121 -6.17 18.90 16.05
N VAL A 122 -5.83 20.07 15.51
CA VAL A 122 -5.15 20.17 14.22
C VAL A 122 -3.82 19.44 14.25
N PHE A 123 -3.04 19.60 15.32
CA PHE A 123 -1.78 18.88 15.50
C PHE A 123 -1.98 17.36 15.58
N ALA A 124 -2.93 16.89 16.39
CA ALA A 124 -3.25 15.47 16.51
C ALA A 124 -3.69 14.86 15.17
N ILE A 125 -4.60 15.53 14.45
CA ILE A 125 -5.07 15.09 13.12
C ILE A 125 -3.91 15.05 12.12
N SER A 126 -3.00 16.03 12.17
CA SER A 126 -1.84 16.07 11.28
C SER A 126 -0.93 14.86 11.48
N ILE A 127 -0.68 14.47 12.73
CA ILE A 127 0.10 13.26 13.05
C ILE A 127 -0.61 12.01 12.53
N LEU A 128 -1.92 11.86 12.80
CA LEU A 128 -2.66 10.69 12.35
C LEU A 128 -2.72 10.61 10.82
N MET A 129 -2.88 11.74 10.12
CA MET A 129 -2.85 11.79 8.65
C MET A 129 -1.48 11.39 8.09
N SER A 130 -0.38 11.80 8.75
CA SER A 130 0.96 11.39 8.36
C SER A 130 1.15 9.86 8.48
N LEU A 131 0.69 9.28 9.59
CA LEU A 131 0.74 7.82 9.80
C LEU A 131 -0.14 7.07 8.80
N CYS A 132 -1.35 7.58 8.56
CA CYS A 132 -2.29 7.04 7.58
C CYS A 132 -1.67 7.00 6.17
N ARG A 133 -0.99 8.08 5.77
CA ARG A 133 -0.23 8.13 4.50
C ARG A 133 0.91 7.12 4.46
N SER A 134 1.60 6.88 5.57
CA SER A 134 2.66 5.87 5.64
C SER A 134 2.11 4.46 5.41
N CYS A 135 1.00 4.11 6.07
CA CYS A 135 0.35 2.81 5.89
C CYS A 135 -0.11 2.58 4.45
N LEU A 136 -0.70 3.60 3.81
CA LEU A 136 -1.09 3.52 2.39
C LEU A 136 0.12 3.31 1.47
N ASN A 137 1.24 3.97 1.76
CA ASN A 137 2.46 3.80 0.97
C ASN A 137 3.03 2.39 1.12
N GLU A 138 2.99 1.81 2.32
CA GLU A 138 3.38 0.41 2.55
C GLU A 138 2.47 -0.57 1.80
N ILE A 139 1.15 -0.41 1.89
CA ILE A 139 0.18 -1.24 1.15
C ILE A 139 0.51 -1.22 -0.35
N SER A 140 0.69 -0.03 -0.93
CA SER A 140 1.00 0.08 -2.36
C SER A 140 2.27 -0.67 -2.75
N LYS A 141 3.32 -0.66 -1.91
CA LYS A 141 4.57 -1.39 -2.20
C LYS A 141 4.32 -2.89 -2.26
N TYR A 142 3.57 -3.44 -1.30
CA TYR A 142 3.26 -4.87 -1.27
C TYR A 142 2.33 -5.29 -2.43
N GLU A 143 1.39 -4.43 -2.82
CA GLU A 143 0.56 -4.66 -4.02
C GLU A 143 1.42 -4.71 -5.29
N TYR A 144 2.37 -3.79 -5.45
CA TYR A 144 3.32 -3.82 -6.57
C TYR A 144 4.14 -5.11 -6.58
N PHE A 145 4.65 -5.56 -5.43
CA PHE A 145 5.39 -6.82 -5.35
C PHE A 145 4.51 -8.04 -5.66
N ALA A 146 3.28 -8.09 -5.15
CA ALA A 146 2.34 -9.17 -5.44
C ALA A 146 2.05 -9.29 -6.94
N ILE A 147 1.81 -8.16 -7.61
CA ILE A 147 1.60 -8.11 -9.06
C ILE A 147 2.86 -8.57 -9.81
N GLY A 148 4.05 -8.14 -9.36
CA GLY A 148 5.33 -8.57 -9.94
C GLY A 148 5.51 -10.09 -9.86
N PHE A 149 5.26 -10.70 -8.71
CA PHE A 149 5.35 -12.15 -8.53
C PHE A 149 4.30 -12.92 -9.36
N MET A 150 3.07 -12.39 -9.48
CA MET A 150 2.05 -12.99 -10.36
C MET A 150 2.49 -12.97 -11.84
N ARG A 151 3.09 -11.88 -12.33
CA ARG A 151 3.61 -11.81 -13.71
C ARG A 151 4.71 -12.85 -13.95
N ILE A 152 5.61 -13.04 -12.98
CA ILE A 152 6.67 -14.06 -13.07
C ILE A 152 6.06 -15.47 -13.08
N LYS A 153 5.04 -15.73 -12.25
CA LYS A 153 4.32 -17.01 -12.25
C LYS A 153 3.71 -17.32 -13.62
N ILE A 154 2.96 -16.38 -14.19
CA ILE A 154 2.33 -16.54 -15.51
C ILE A 154 3.39 -16.81 -16.60
N THR A 155 4.50 -16.08 -16.53
CA THR A 155 5.62 -16.25 -17.48
C THR A 155 6.29 -17.61 -17.34
N ALA A 156 6.48 -18.10 -16.11
CA ALA A 156 7.07 -19.41 -15.84
C ALA A 156 6.16 -20.55 -16.32
N GLU A 157 4.85 -20.42 -16.17
CA GLU A 157 3.86 -21.39 -16.67
C GLU A 157 3.74 -21.37 -18.20
N ALA A 158 3.89 -20.19 -18.82
CA ALA A 158 3.83 -20.01 -20.26
C ALA A 158 5.08 -20.49 -21.03
N TYR A 159 6.15 -20.91 -20.34
CA TYR A 159 7.43 -21.32 -20.94
C TYR A 159 7.32 -22.49 -21.95
N ASN A 160 6.28 -23.33 -21.83
CA ASN A 160 6.05 -24.46 -22.74
C ASN A 160 5.20 -24.12 -23.98
N GLN A 161 4.54 -22.97 -23.99
CA GLN A 161 3.82 -22.47 -25.16
C GLN A 161 4.73 -21.47 -25.89
N LEU A 162 4.58 -21.34 -27.20
CA LEU A 162 5.38 -20.48 -28.10
C LEU A 162 5.30 -18.96 -27.79
N PHE A 163 5.27 -18.54 -26.52
CA PHE A 163 5.34 -17.16 -26.12
C PHE A 163 6.74 -16.62 -26.43
N GLN A 164 6.77 -15.73 -27.41
CA GLN A 164 7.95 -15.03 -27.89
C GLN A 164 8.67 -14.31 -26.73
N GLU A 165 10.00 -14.23 -26.80
CA GLU A 165 10.85 -13.56 -25.80
C GLU A 165 10.37 -12.15 -25.45
N GLU A 166 9.73 -11.44 -26.39
CA GLU A 166 9.12 -10.12 -26.17
C GLU A 166 8.00 -10.12 -25.12
N ALA A 167 7.14 -11.14 -25.08
CA ALA A 167 6.07 -11.22 -24.08
C ALA A 167 6.64 -11.51 -22.68
N ARG A 168 7.70 -12.32 -22.62
CA ARG A 168 8.45 -12.59 -21.38
C ARG A 168 9.15 -11.33 -20.88
N ASP A 169 9.83 -10.60 -21.74
CA ASP A 169 10.49 -9.34 -21.39
C ASP A 169 9.48 -8.25 -21.04
N ALA A 170 8.30 -8.22 -21.65
CA ALA A 170 7.23 -7.30 -21.26
C ALA A 170 6.61 -7.63 -19.89
N LEU A 171 6.50 -8.93 -19.54
CA LEU A 171 5.92 -9.38 -18.27
C LEU A 171 6.92 -9.28 -17.10
N THR A 172 8.20 -9.51 -17.37
CA THR A 172 9.27 -9.50 -16.35
C THR A 172 10.02 -8.17 -16.29
N GLY A 173 10.13 -7.46 -17.41
CA GLY A 173 10.73 -6.14 -17.52
C GLY A 173 9.99 -5.12 -16.68
N GLY A 174 10.67 -4.64 -15.64
CA GLY A 174 10.10 -3.65 -14.72
C GLY A 174 9.07 -4.19 -13.73
N ALA A 175 8.90 -5.51 -13.59
CA ALA A 175 7.93 -6.12 -12.66
C ALA A 175 8.12 -5.70 -11.19
N PHE A 176 9.31 -5.23 -10.82
CA PHE A 176 9.64 -4.73 -9.48
C PHE A 176 10.05 -3.25 -9.46
N ILE A 177 9.93 -2.55 -10.59
CA ILE A 177 10.14 -1.10 -10.60
C ILE A 177 8.91 -0.48 -9.94
N VAL A 178 8.98 -0.30 -8.63
CA VAL A 178 8.03 0.55 -7.92
C VAL A 178 8.19 1.94 -8.52
N PRO A 179 7.16 2.53 -9.15
CA PRO A 179 7.25 3.91 -9.59
C PRO A 179 7.47 4.75 -8.34
N GLN A 180 8.71 5.20 -8.13
CA GLN A 180 8.98 6.20 -7.12
C GLN A 180 8.06 7.37 -7.47
N LYS A 181 7.12 7.70 -6.57
CA LYS A 181 6.36 8.94 -6.66
C LYS A 181 7.37 10.08 -6.53
N THR A 182 7.98 10.45 -7.65
CA THR A 182 8.89 11.56 -7.80
C THR A 182 8.07 12.83 -7.58
N GLY A 183 8.06 13.34 -6.35
CA GLY A 183 7.69 14.72 -6.02
C GLY A 183 6.27 15.17 -6.37
N LEU A 184 5.83 16.24 -5.73
CA LEU A 184 4.56 16.92 -5.99
C LEU A 184 4.48 17.57 -7.40
N PHE A 185 5.50 17.40 -8.24
CA PHE A 185 5.69 18.11 -9.51
C PHE A 185 6.15 17.21 -10.68
N SER A 186 6.12 15.87 -10.55
CA SER A 186 6.42 15.03 -11.71
C SER A 186 5.21 14.89 -12.62
N ARG A 187 5.41 15.38 -13.84
CA ARG A 187 4.46 15.61 -14.92
C ARG A 187 4.10 14.30 -15.64
N GLY A 188 3.64 13.30 -14.90
CA GLY A 188 3.25 11.99 -15.44
C GLY A 188 1.75 11.77 -15.28
N LYS A 189 1.03 11.61 -16.40
CA LYS A 189 -0.36 11.12 -16.39
C LYS A 189 -0.43 9.86 -15.52
N VAL A 190 -1.39 9.81 -14.59
CA VAL A 190 -1.62 8.62 -13.79
C VAL A 190 -2.33 7.61 -14.68
N GLU A 191 -1.59 6.60 -15.14
CA GLU A 191 -2.16 5.44 -15.84
C GLU A 191 -2.82 4.50 -14.82
N SER A 192 -4.01 4.01 -15.17
CA SER A 192 -4.82 3.12 -14.34
C SER A 192 -4.05 1.82 -14.08
N PRO A 193 -3.89 1.38 -12.82
CA PRO A 193 -3.17 0.14 -12.49
C PRO A 193 -3.87 -1.12 -13.03
N LEU A 194 -5.13 -0.99 -13.47
CA LEU A 194 -5.94 -2.03 -14.08
C LEU A 194 -6.66 -1.44 -15.31
N PRO A 195 -6.13 -1.59 -16.53
CA PRO A 195 -6.84 -1.14 -17.72
C PRO A 195 -8.18 -1.88 -17.83
N GLY A 196 -9.29 -1.13 -17.82
CA GLY A 196 -10.64 -1.66 -18.06
C GLY A 196 -11.51 -1.91 -16.83
N HIS A 197 -11.08 -1.53 -15.61
CA HIS A 197 -11.95 -1.59 -14.42
C HIS A 197 -12.68 -0.25 -14.20
N PRO A 198 -14.03 -0.20 -14.28
CA PRO A 198 -14.78 1.06 -14.33
C PRO A 198 -14.57 1.96 -13.10
N ALA A 199 -14.39 1.37 -11.91
CA ALA A 199 -14.08 2.15 -10.70
C ALA A 199 -12.68 2.77 -10.70
N SER A 200 -11.68 2.12 -11.33
CA SER A 200 -10.29 2.60 -11.40
C SER A 200 -10.14 3.73 -12.42
N ASP A 201 -10.83 3.61 -13.55
CA ASP A 201 -10.78 4.60 -14.64
C ASP A 201 -11.51 5.91 -14.27
N VAL A 202 -12.58 5.83 -13.48
CA VAL A 202 -13.27 7.02 -12.95
C VAL A 202 -12.39 7.77 -11.95
N VAL A 203 -11.73 7.06 -11.02
CA VAL A 203 -10.87 7.69 -10.02
C VAL A 203 -9.64 8.34 -10.66
N THR A 204 -9.02 7.69 -11.64
CA THR A 204 -7.87 8.25 -12.38
C THR A 204 -8.25 9.43 -13.26
N SER A 205 -9.42 9.40 -13.90
CA SER A 205 -9.94 10.54 -14.68
C SER A 205 -10.23 11.77 -13.80
N ILE A 206 -10.78 11.57 -12.60
CA ILE A 206 -11.00 12.65 -11.62
C ILE A 206 -9.66 13.22 -11.14
N LEU A 207 -8.69 12.36 -10.83
CA LEU A 207 -7.36 12.78 -10.36
C LEU A 207 -6.60 13.58 -11.43
N ASN A 208 -6.64 13.14 -12.69
CA ASN A 208 -6.04 13.85 -13.82
C ASN A 208 -6.72 15.21 -14.05
N LYS A 209 -8.06 15.31 -13.93
CA LYS A 209 -8.77 16.59 -14.02
C LYS A 209 -8.43 17.57 -12.90
N ILE A 210 -8.13 17.08 -11.69
CA ILE A 210 -7.70 17.91 -10.56
C ILE A 210 -6.27 18.41 -10.81
N LEU A 211 -5.36 17.55 -11.28
CA LEU A 211 -4.00 17.95 -11.64
C LEU A 211 -3.98 18.98 -12.77
N ASP A 212 -4.79 18.78 -13.81
CA ASP A 212 -4.88 19.70 -14.95
C ASP A 212 -5.36 21.08 -14.48
N LYS A 213 -6.33 21.16 -13.55
CA LYS A 213 -6.81 22.44 -13.00
C LYS A 213 -5.80 23.16 -12.11
N VAL A 214 -4.95 22.43 -11.38
CA VAL A 214 -3.90 23.03 -10.53
C VAL A 214 -2.74 23.57 -11.37
N SER A 215 -2.53 23.05 -12.58
CA SER A 215 -1.43 23.48 -13.46
C SER A 215 -1.69 24.74 -14.29
N VAL A 216 -2.87 25.36 -14.19
CA VAL A 216 -3.27 26.53 -15.02
C VAL A 216 -2.96 27.89 -14.37
N ASP A 217 -2.48 27.96 -13.13
CA ASP A 217 -2.18 29.26 -12.49
C ASP A 217 -0.72 29.38 -11.99
N VAL A 218 0.23 29.27 -12.92
CA VAL A 218 1.59 29.83 -12.76
C VAL A 218 2.02 30.50 -14.06
N ARG A 219 1.29 31.56 -14.43
CA ARG A 219 1.78 32.69 -15.26
C ARG A 219 0.74 33.82 -15.21
N GLY A 220 0.90 34.66 -14.20
CA GLY A 220 0.24 35.94 -14.01
C GLY A 220 1.04 36.74 -12.99
#